data_AF-A0A6N7AR43-F1
#
_entry.id   AF-A0A6N7AR43-F1
#
_cell.length_a   1.000
_cell.length_b   1.000
_cell.length_c   1.000
_cell.angle_alpha   90.00
_cell.angle_beta   90.00
_cell.angle_gamma   90.00
#
_symmetry.space_group_name_H-M   'P 1'
#
loop_
_entity.id
_entity.type
_entity.pdbx_description
1 polymer ?
#
loop_
_entity_poly.entity_id
_entity_poly.type
_entity_poly.pdbx_seq_one_letter_code
_entity_poly.pdbx_strand_id
1 'polypeptide(L)' 'MSYNRCICQSCGSNFATVISSDTDIQKEKCPSCGEKRLKISEKLSHSELATQFSGGGG' A
#
# COMPACT_ATOMS: atom_id res chain seq x y z
N MET A 1 -12.77 -2.73 7.73
CA MET A 1 -11.70 -1.71 7.72
C MET A 1 -11.04 -1.77 6.36
N SER A 2 -11.05 -0.68 5.60
CA SER A 2 -10.45 -0.63 4.27
C SER A 2 -8.96 -0.36 4.41
N TYR A 3 -8.12 -1.24 3.88
CA TYR A 3 -6.68 -1.06 3.84
C TYR A 3 -6.29 -0.51 2.46
N ASN A 4 -5.22 0.27 2.39
CA ASN A 4 -4.65 0.80 1.15
C ASN A 4 -3.25 0.25 0.99
N ARG A 5 -2.87 -0.03 -0.25
CA ARG A 5 -1.52 -0.47 -0.59
C ARG A 5 -0.67 0.76 -0.81
N CYS A 6 0.39 0.90 -0.03
CA CYS A 6 1.38 1.94 -0.21
C CYS A 6 2.69 1.37 -0.74
N ILE A 7 3.32 2.16 -1.60
CA ILE A 7 4.65 1.88 -2.14
C ILE A 7 5.57 3.04 -1.79
N CYS A 8 6.76 2.72 -1.26
CA CYS A 8 7.81 3.70 -1.11
C CYS A 8 8.49 3.94 -2.46
N GLN A 9 8.44 5.18 -2.93
CA GLN A 9 9.11 5.60 -4.16
C GLN A 9 10.63 5.72 -3.99
N SER A 10 11.16 5.73 -2.77
CA SER A 10 12.61 5.76 -2.51
C SER A 10 13.24 4.37 -2.60
N CYS A 11 12.65 3.36 -1.96
CA CYS A 11 13.23 2.00 -1.90
C CYS A 11 12.41 0.93 -2.62
N GLY A 12 11.20 1.23 -3.12
CA GLY A 12 10.32 0.28 -3.76
C GLY A 12 9.54 -0.64 -2.81
N SER A 13 9.72 -0.51 -1.49
CA SER A 13 9.01 -1.35 -0.51
C SER A 13 7.51 -1.11 -0.55
N ASN A 14 6.74 -2.20 -0.61
CA ASN A 14 5.28 -2.21 -0.56
C ASN A 14 4.78 -2.62 0.82
N PHE A 15 3.78 -1.95 1.34
CA PHE A 15 3.15 -2.30 2.61
C PHE A 15 1.68 -1.86 2.65
N ALA A 16 0.89 -2.51 3.50
CA ALA A 16 -0.50 -2.13 3.73
C ALA A 16 -0.57 -1.03 4.80
N THR A 17 -1.41 -0.04 4.57
CA THR A 17 -1.71 1.02 5.54
C THR A 17 -3.21 1.19 5.67
N VAL A 18 -3.68 1.72 6.80
CA VAL A 18 -5.07 2.16 6.97
C VAL A 18 -5.28 3.60 6.47
N ILE A 19 -4.20 4.31 6.15
CA ILE A 19 -4.24 5.69 5.69
C ILE A 19 -4.78 5.74 4.27
N SER A 20 -5.84 6.52 4.07
CA SER A 20 -6.53 6.68 2.80
C SER A 20 -6.33 8.04 2.14
N SER A 21 -5.68 8.98 2.85
CA SER A 21 -5.33 10.31 2.37
C SER A 21 -3.87 10.38 1.93
N ASP A 22 -3.64 10.87 0.72
CA ASP A 22 -2.29 11.06 0.19
C ASP A 22 -1.50 12.09 1.03
N THR A 23 -2.16 13.10 1.56
CA THR A 23 -1.52 14.07 2.48
C THR A 23 -1.07 13.46 3.80
N ASP A 24 -1.77 12.45 4.31
CA ASP A 24 -1.40 11.79 5.56
C ASP A 24 -0.32 10.73 5.34
N ILE A 25 -0.32 10.03 4.19
CA ILE A 25 0.75 9.06 3.90
C ILE A 25 2.10 9.74 3.69
N GLN A 26 2.13 10.99 3.19
CA GLN A 26 3.37 11.77 3.06
C GLN A 26 3.94 12.21 4.42
N LYS A 27 3.15 12.16 5.50
CA LYS A 27 3.64 12.43 6.87
C LYS A 27 4.33 11.21 7.48
N GLU A 28 3.92 10.02 7.05
CA GLU A 28 4.50 8.76 7.46
C GLU A 28 5.88 8.54 6.84
N LYS A 29 6.69 7.73 7.53
CA LYS A 29 8.00 7.29 7.04
C LYS A 29 7.90 5.86 6.58
N CYS A 30 8.62 5.54 5.50
CA CYS A 30 8.75 4.16 5.06
C CYS A 30 9.40 3.33 6.18
N PRO A 31 8.78 2.22 6.62
CA PRO A 31 9.36 1.36 7.65
C PRO A 31 10.64 0.66 7.19
N SER A 32 10.88 0.56 5.87
CA SER A 32 12.09 -0.08 5.32
C SER A 32 13.30 0.87 5.23
N CYS A 33 13.09 2.13 4.83
CA CYS A 33 14.21 3.06 4.56
C CYS A 33 14.13 4.39 5.34
N GLY A 34 13.03 4.66 6.04
CA GLY A 34 12.82 5.90 6.80
C GLY A 34 12.40 7.12 5.97
N GLU A 35 12.35 7.00 4.64
CA GLU A 35 12.00 8.10 3.74
C GLU A 35 10.48 8.37 3.72
N LYS A 36 10.10 9.64 3.54
CA LYS A 36 8.68 10.07 3.49
C LYS A 36 8.03 9.99 2.11
N ARG A 37 8.75 9.45 1.11
CA ARG A 37 8.28 9.36 -0.28
C ARG A 37 7.38 8.14 -0.46
N LEU A 38 6.24 8.16 0.21
CA LEU A 38 5.24 7.11 0.14
C LEU A 38 4.13 7.50 -0.84
N LYS A 39 3.61 6.55 -1.60
CA LYS A 39 2.49 6.78 -2.52
C LYS A 39 1.45 5.70 -2.32
N ILE A 40 0.18 6.09 -2.20
CA ILE A 40 -0.93 5.13 -2.22
C ILE A 40 -1.05 4.64 -3.66
N SER A 41 -0.78 3.37 -3.87
CA SER A 41 -0.82 2.76 -5.19
C SER A 41 -2.25 2.37 -5.55
N GLU A 42 -2.92 1.64 -4.66
CA GLU A 42 -4.29 1.16 -4.84
C GLU A 42 -5.02 1.12 -3.50
N LYS A 43 -6.32 1.40 -3.53
CA LYS A 43 -7.20 1.11 -2.39
C LYS A 43 -7.49 -0.38 -2.44
N LEU A 44 -7.02 -1.18 -1.47
CA LEU A 44 -7.37 -2.60 -1.45
C LEU A 44 -8.87 -2.70 -1.18
N SER A 45 -9.63 -2.89 -2.23
CA SER A 45 -11.02 -3.30 -2.13
C SER A 45 -11.05 -4.78 -1.75
N HIS A 46 -12.03 -5.23 -0.97
CA HIS A 46 -12.11 -6.64 -0.53
C HIS A 46 -12.01 -7.66 -1.70
N SER A 47 -12.36 -7.26 -2.92
CA SER A 47 -12.22 -8.03 -4.17
C SER A 47 -10.78 -8.23 -4.65
N GLU A 48 -9.86 -7.30 -4.39
CA GLU A 48 -8.45 -7.42 -4.81
C GLU A 48 -7.63 -8.26 -3.83
N LEU A 49 -8.01 -8.27 -2.55
CA LEU A 49 -7.43 -9.21 -1.59
C LEU A 49 -7.67 -10.65 -2.03
N ALA A 50 -8.88 -10.94 -2.55
CA ALA A 50 -9.21 -12.27 -3.09
C ALA A 50 -8.39 -12.62 -4.35
N THR A 51 -7.96 -11.64 -5.15
CA THR A 51 -7.18 -11.89 -6.39
C THR A 51 -5.73 -12.28 -6.10
N GLN A 52 -5.14 -11.86 -4.97
CA GLN A 52 -3.83 -12.38 -4.55
C GLN A 52 -3.88 -13.79 -3.93
N PHE A 53 -5.04 -14.23 -3.44
CA PHE A 53 -5.24 -15.61 -2.93
C PHE A 53 -5.93 -16.55 -3.94
N SER A 54 -6.45 -16.03 -5.05
CA SER A 54 -6.96 -16.84 -6.14
C SER A 54 -5.79 -17.26 -7.02
N GLY A 55 -5.16 -18.36 -6.62
CA GLY A 55 -4.35 -19.17 -7.52
C GLY A 55 -5.05 -19.33 -8.88
N GLY A 56 -4.21 -19.39 -9.90
CA GLY A 56 -4.60 -19.29 -11.31
C GLY A 56 -5.82 -20.11 -11.69
N GLY A 57 -6.68 -19.47 -12.48
CA GLY A 57 -7.56 -20.20 -13.38
C GLY A 57 -6.71 -21.04 -14.32
N GLY A 58 -6.84 -22.35 -14.19
CA GLY A 58 -6.39 -23.37 -15.13
C GLY A 58 -7.54 -24.32 -15.39
#